data_AF-A0A969K4N3-F1
#
_entry.id   AF-A0A969K4N3-F1
#
_cell.length_a   1.000
_cell.length_b   1.000
_cell.length_c   1.000
_cell.angle_alpha   90.00
_cell.angle_beta   90.00
_cell.angle_gamma   90.00
#
_symmetry.space_group_name_H-M   'P 1'
#
loop_
_entity.id
_entity.type
_entity.pdbx_description
1 polymer ?
#
loop_
_entity_poly.entity_id
_entity_poly.type
_entity_poly.pdbx_seq_one_letter_code
_entity_poly.pdbx_strand_id
1 'polypeptide(L)'
;KYILGSNIGEVITIAATPILLAGESVPLTPLQILWMNLVTDGIPALALAVEPPEPDVMRRPPFNPQESIFARGLGNYIVRAGIILALITITMMMTIFPFRQAFGGDPAAWKTMVFTTLCLAQMGHALAIRSQTQLTLELNPFSNVYIWAAVIVTTLLQLALIYVEPLRNFFGTHWLSPLQLAICVGFSALVFVWLEGEKLWLRWVQTRRNS
;
A
#
# COMPACT_ATOMS: atom_id res chain seq x y z
N LYS A 1 4.13 7.13 10.32
CA LYS A 1 5.01 6.35 9.43
C LYS A 1 4.23 5.83 8.22
N TYR A 2 3.23 5.00 8.50
CA TYR A 2 2.34 4.37 7.54
C TYR A 2 1.65 5.35 6.57
N ILE A 3 0.79 6.22 7.11
CA ILE A 3 -0.07 7.14 6.35
C ILE A 3 0.76 8.11 5.50
N LEU A 4 1.85 8.66 6.05
CA LEU A 4 2.71 9.61 5.32
C LEU A 4 3.45 8.97 4.13
N GLY A 5 3.83 7.68 4.21
CA GLY A 5 4.50 6.99 3.09
C GLY A 5 3.54 6.56 2.00
N SER A 6 2.38 6.04 2.41
CA SER A 6 1.26 5.69 1.53
C SER A 6 0.82 6.89 0.69
N ASN A 7 0.54 8.02 1.35
CA ASN A 7 0.03 9.24 0.68
C ASN A 7 1.02 9.83 -0.33
N ILE A 8 2.34 9.74 -0.08
CA ILE A 8 3.34 10.20 -1.04
C ILE A 8 3.28 9.36 -2.32
N GLY A 9 3.20 8.04 -2.19
CA GLY A 9 3.09 7.14 -3.34
C GLY A 9 1.81 7.39 -4.14
N GLU A 10 0.67 7.55 -3.46
CA GLU A 10 -0.61 7.90 -4.09
C GLU A 10 -0.51 9.18 -4.92
N VAL A 11 0.00 10.27 -4.32
CA VAL A 11 0.11 11.57 -4.96
C VAL A 11 1.02 11.50 -6.18
N ILE A 12 2.14 10.79 -6.08
CA ILE A 12 3.05 10.60 -7.22
C ILE A 12 2.36 9.82 -8.34
N THR A 13 1.65 8.71 -8.04
CA THR A 13 0.92 7.93 -9.05
C THR A 13 -0.15 8.76 -9.74
N ILE A 14 -0.93 9.52 -8.97
CA ILE A 14 -1.98 10.41 -9.49
C ILE A 14 -1.37 11.47 -10.41
N ALA A 15 -0.32 12.17 -9.96
CA ALA A 15 0.34 13.24 -10.71
C ALA A 15 1.06 12.73 -11.97
N ALA A 16 1.62 11.51 -11.93
CA ALA A 16 2.32 10.91 -13.06
C ALA A 16 1.38 10.49 -14.19
N THR A 17 0.11 10.18 -13.88
CA THR A 17 -0.84 9.66 -14.88
C THR A 17 -1.06 10.59 -16.08
N PRO A 18 -1.45 11.87 -15.92
CA PRO A 18 -1.67 12.76 -17.07
C PRO A 18 -0.37 13.03 -17.85
N ILE A 19 0.78 12.97 -17.18
CA ILE A 19 2.10 13.19 -17.81
C ILE A 19 2.47 11.98 -18.69
N LEU A 20 2.25 10.76 -18.19
CA LEU A 20 2.73 9.52 -18.83
C LEU A 20 1.72 8.94 -19.84
N LEU A 21 0.42 9.19 -19.68
CA LEU A 21 -0.63 8.68 -20.55
C LEU A 21 -1.19 9.75 -21.49
N ALA A 22 -0.35 10.65 -21.99
CA ALA A 22 -0.70 11.64 -23.01
C ALA A 22 -1.93 12.52 -22.67
N GLY A 23 -2.02 13.01 -21.44
CA GLY A 23 -3.10 13.89 -20.98
C GLY A 23 -4.36 13.17 -20.53
N GLU A 24 -4.30 11.85 -20.33
CA GLU A 24 -5.47 11.10 -19.90
C GLU A 24 -5.94 11.50 -18.48
N SER A 25 -7.23 11.39 -18.26
CA SER A 25 -7.86 11.75 -16.99
C SER A 25 -7.30 10.95 -15.81
N VAL A 26 -7.21 11.63 -14.66
CA VAL A 26 -6.73 11.07 -13.38
C VAL A 26 -7.44 9.74 -13.09
N PRO A 27 -6.69 8.69 -12.66
CA PRO A 27 -7.25 7.35 -12.52
C PRO A 27 -8.13 7.22 -11.28
N LEU A 28 -7.97 8.12 -10.31
CA LEU A 28 -8.68 8.11 -9.04
C LEU A 28 -9.61 9.30 -8.92
N THR A 29 -10.83 9.06 -8.46
CA THR A 29 -11.75 10.13 -8.09
C THR A 29 -11.45 10.64 -6.66
N PRO A 30 -11.83 11.89 -6.32
CA PRO A 30 -11.66 12.39 -4.95
C PRO A 30 -12.31 11.49 -3.89
N LEU A 31 -13.45 10.86 -4.23
CA LEU A 31 -14.15 9.92 -3.35
C LEU A 31 -13.32 8.64 -3.09
N GLN A 32 -12.65 8.12 -4.11
CA GLN A 32 -11.76 6.97 -3.98
C GLN A 32 -10.52 7.30 -3.15
N ILE A 33 -9.97 8.51 -3.29
CA ILE A 33 -8.85 8.99 -2.46
C ILE A 33 -9.28 9.11 -0.98
N LEU A 34 -10.47 9.64 -0.72
CA LEU A 34 -11.03 9.73 0.63
C LEU A 34 -11.20 8.34 1.25
N TRP A 35 -11.73 7.39 0.48
CA TRP A 35 -11.87 6.00 0.92
C TRP A 35 -10.53 5.38 1.31
N MET A 36 -9.52 5.57 0.48
CA MET A 36 -8.19 5.03 0.69
C MET A 36 -7.57 5.59 1.99
N ASN A 37 -7.63 6.91 2.17
CA ASN A 37 -7.10 7.58 3.36
C ASN A 37 -7.88 7.24 4.65
N LEU A 38 -9.21 7.08 4.56
CA LEU A 38 -10.06 6.87 5.75
C LEU A 38 -10.19 5.39 6.12
N VAL A 39 -10.56 4.56 5.15
CA VAL A 39 -10.92 3.15 5.39
C VAL A 39 -9.69 2.29 5.25
N THR A 40 -9.00 2.36 4.11
CA THR A 40 -7.87 1.50 3.82
C THR A 40 -6.67 1.81 4.71
N ASP A 41 -6.42 3.09 5.00
CA ASP A 41 -5.31 3.49 5.87
C ASP A 41 -5.72 3.71 7.33
N GLY A 42 -6.92 4.22 7.59
CA GLY A 42 -7.38 4.50 8.95
C GLY A 42 -7.64 3.24 9.78
N ILE A 43 -8.26 2.20 9.22
CA ILE A 43 -8.56 0.97 9.96
C ILE A 43 -7.27 0.24 10.38
N PRO A 44 -6.29 -0.01 9.49
CA PRO A 44 -5.02 -0.60 9.89
C PRO A 44 -4.21 0.30 10.81
N ALA A 45 -4.26 1.62 10.66
CA ALA A 45 -3.59 2.54 11.58
C ALA A 45 -4.13 2.40 13.02
N LEU A 46 -5.45 2.26 13.20
CA LEU A 46 -6.05 1.98 14.50
C LEU A 46 -5.62 0.61 15.05
N ALA A 47 -5.55 -0.41 14.19
CA ALA A 47 -5.08 -1.74 14.59
C ALA A 47 -3.58 -1.76 14.95
N LEU A 48 -2.75 -0.93 14.32
CA LEU A 48 -1.34 -0.78 14.67
C LEU A 48 -1.14 -0.01 15.98
N ALA A 49 -2.09 0.86 16.36
CA ALA A 49 -2.02 1.57 17.64
C ALA A 49 -2.14 0.64 18.85
N VAL A 50 -2.70 -0.57 18.67
CA VAL A 50 -2.80 -1.60 19.71
C VAL A 50 -1.73 -2.69 19.60
N GLU A 51 -0.74 -2.54 18.70
CA GLU A 51 0.35 -3.50 18.56
C GLU A 51 1.23 -3.50 19.82
N PRO A 52 1.58 -4.68 20.38
CA PRO A 52 2.46 -4.77 21.53
C PRO A 52 3.85 -4.17 21.22
N PRO A 53 4.50 -3.53 22.20
CA PRO A 53 5.81 -2.93 22.01
C PRO A 53 6.88 -3.98 21.65
N GLU A 54 7.84 -3.61 20.81
CA GLU A 54 8.93 -4.48 20.41
C GLU A 54 9.73 -4.96 21.65
N PRO A 55 10.18 -6.23 21.71
CA PRO A 55 10.87 -6.78 22.89
C PRO A 55 12.13 -6.01 23.31
N ASP A 56 12.76 -5.32 22.36
CA ASP A 56 13.99 -4.58 22.53
C ASP A 56 13.76 -3.08 22.82
N VAL A 57 12.50 -2.64 22.96
CA VAL A 57 12.16 -1.21 23.08
C VAL A 57 12.85 -0.54 24.26
N MET A 58 12.97 -1.23 25.40
CA MET A 58 13.60 -0.72 26.63
C MET A 58 15.14 -0.75 26.59
N ARG A 59 15.73 -1.44 25.61
CA ARG A 59 17.18 -1.49 25.40
C ARG A 59 17.66 -0.43 24.41
N ARG A 60 16.73 0.28 23.76
CA ARG A 60 17.03 1.35 22.82
C ARG A 60 17.20 2.68 23.56
N PRO A 61 18.16 3.53 23.14
CA PRO A 61 18.33 4.85 23.74
C PRO A 61 17.07 5.72 23.53
N PRO A 62 16.69 6.53 24.54
CA PRO A 62 15.49 7.36 24.49
C PRO A 62 15.51 8.33 23.29
N PHE A 63 14.32 8.74 22.83
CA PHE A 63 14.18 9.75 21.78
C PHE A 63 14.60 11.12 22.31
N ASN A 64 15.36 11.87 21.50
CA ASN A 64 15.68 13.26 21.84
C ASN A 64 14.45 14.14 21.57
N PRO A 65 13.96 14.95 22.52
CA PRO A 65 12.78 15.80 22.33
C PRO A 65 12.91 16.82 21.18
N GLN A 66 14.14 17.19 20.80
CA GLN A 66 14.42 18.13 19.71
C GLN A 66 14.61 17.44 18.35
N GLU A 67 14.56 16.11 18.31
CA GLU A 67 14.74 15.34 17.10
C GLU A 67 13.47 15.37 16.24
N SER A 68 13.61 15.69 14.95
CA SER A 68 12.48 15.72 14.01
C SER A 68 11.76 14.37 13.98
N ILE A 69 10.43 14.40 13.82
CA ILE A 69 9.62 13.19 13.64
C ILE A 69 10.10 12.33 12.46
N PHE A 70 10.86 12.88 11.52
CA PHE A 70 11.42 12.20 10.35
C PHE A 70 12.86 11.69 10.53
N ALA A 71 13.47 11.91 11.69
CA ALA A 71 14.85 11.53 11.95
C ALA A 71 15.05 10.00 12.02
N ARG A 72 16.31 9.56 12.24
CA ARG A 72 16.72 8.14 12.30
C ARG A 72 16.33 7.30 11.07
N GLY A 73 16.38 7.91 9.89
CA GLY A 73 16.12 7.19 8.62
C GLY A 73 14.65 6.92 8.33
N LEU A 74 13.73 7.40 9.18
CA LEU A 74 12.30 7.23 8.96
C LEU A 74 11.80 7.99 7.74
N GLY A 75 12.22 9.25 7.56
CA GLY A 75 11.85 10.04 6.38
C GLY A 75 12.34 9.36 5.09
N ASN A 76 13.54 8.78 5.13
CA ASN A 76 14.12 8.04 4.00
C ASN A 76 13.33 6.76 3.68
N TYR A 77 12.89 6.00 4.69
CA TYR A 77 12.00 4.85 4.48
C TYR A 77 10.66 5.26 3.85
N ILE A 78 10.02 6.30 4.39
CA ILE A 78 8.74 6.85 3.91
C ILE A 78 8.83 7.21 2.42
N VAL A 79 9.89 7.92 2.03
CA VAL A 79 10.12 8.33 0.64
C VAL A 79 10.35 7.12 -0.27
N ARG A 80 11.19 6.16 0.15
CA ARG A 80 11.47 4.96 -0.66
C ARG A 80 10.23 4.09 -0.86
N ALA A 81 9.47 3.84 0.21
CA ALA A 81 8.24 3.08 0.14
C ALA A 81 7.22 3.74 -0.80
N GLY A 82 7.03 5.06 -0.68
CA GLY A 82 6.16 5.83 -1.58
C GLY A 82 6.62 5.80 -3.04
N ILE A 83 7.93 5.96 -3.30
CA ILE A 83 8.50 5.88 -4.66
C ILE A 83 8.27 4.50 -5.27
N ILE A 84 8.51 3.42 -4.52
CA ILE A 84 8.34 2.06 -5.03
C ILE A 84 6.88 1.75 -5.30
N LEU A 85 5.98 2.13 -4.39
CA LEU A 85 4.54 2.04 -4.61
C LEU A 85 4.15 2.76 -5.90
N ALA A 86 4.66 3.98 -6.09
CA ALA A 86 4.39 4.75 -7.29
C ALA A 86 4.94 4.09 -8.56
N LEU A 87 6.20 3.64 -8.56
CA LEU A 87 6.84 3.00 -9.71
C LEU A 87 6.13 1.71 -10.13
N ILE A 88 5.77 0.85 -9.16
CA ILE A 88 5.07 -0.40 -9.45
C ILE A 88 3.67 -0.12 -10.00
N THR A 89 2.94 0.83 -9.41
CA THR A 89 1.59 1.19 -9.86
C THR A 89 1.61 1.88 -11.23
N ILE A 90 2.60 2.74 -11.49
CA ILE A 90 2.81 3.37 -12.79
C ILE A 90 3.16 2.32 -13.85
N THR A 91 4.03 1.35 -13.51
CA THR A 91 4.38 0.25 -14.42
C THR A 91 3.15 -0.58 -14.75
N MET A 92 2.31 -0.91 -13.76
CA MET A 92 1.02 -1.56 -13.99
C MET A 92 0.15 -0.75 -14.95
N MET A 93 0.01 0.55 -14.71
CA MET A 93 -0.79 1.43 -15.53
C MET A 93 -0.28 1.48 -16.98
N MET A 94 1.03 1.66 -17.19
CA MET A 94 1.65 1.71 -18.52
C MET A 94 1.53 0.37 -19.27
N THR A 95 1.53 -0.75 -18.56
CA THR A 95 1.38 -2.08 -19.17
C THR A 95 -0.06 -2.41 -19.50
N ILE A 96 -1.03 -2.02 -18.67
CA ILE A 96 -2.44 -2.38 -18.85
C ILE A 96 -3.16 -1.40 -19.79
N PHE A 97 -2.85 -0.11 -19.71
CA PHE A 97 -3.57 0.93 -20.46
C PHE A 97 -3.61 0.68 -21.99
N PRO A 98 -2.53 0.24 -22.66
CA PRO A 98 -2.56 -0.05 -24.09
C PRO A 98 -3.48 -1.23 -24.46
N PHE A 99 -3.60 -2.22 -23.56
CA PHE A 99 -4.41 -3.42 -23.79
C PHE A 99 -5.80 -3.35 -23.18
N ARG A 100 -6.23 -2.19 -22.65
CA ARG A 100 -7.51 -2.02 -21.94
C ARG A 100 -8.73 -2.49 -22.74
N GLN A 101 -8.71 -2.34 -24.06
CA GLN A 101 -9.80 -2.79 -24.93
C GLN A 101 -9.78 -4.31 -25.17
N ALA A 102 -8.62 -4.96 -25.04
CA ALA A 102 -8.45 -6.39 -25.26
C ALA A 102 -8.89 -7.25 -24.06
N PHE A 103 -8.98 -6.66 -22.85
CA PHE A 103 -9.38 -7.37 -21.64
C PHE A 103 -10.88 -7.68 -21.55
N GLY A 104 -11.70 -7.18 -22.48
CA GLY A 104 -13.16 -7.29 -22.44
C GLY A 104 -13.78 -6.45 -21.32
N GLY A 105 -15.06 -6.09 -21.48
CA GLY A 105 -15.75 -5.21 -20.54
C GLY A 105 -15.49 -3.72 -20.78
N ASP A 106 -15.57 -2.92 -19.72
CA ASP A 106 -15.48 -1.47 -19.82
C ASP A 106 -14.03 -0.99 -20.00
N PRO A 107 -13.71 -0.21 -21.06
CA PRO A 107 -12.39 0.37 -21.24
C PRO A 107 -11.91 1.26 -20.09
N ALA A 108 -12.78 1.73 -19.20
CA ALA A 108 -12.43 2.49 -17.99
C ALA A 108 -12.05 1.59 -16.79
N ALA A 109 -12.15 0.27 -16.91
CA ALA A 109 -11.82 -0.67 -15.83
C ALA A 109 -10.38 -0.56 -15.32
N TRP A 110 -9.43 -0.11 -16.15
CA TRP A 110 -8.04 0.12 -15.73
C TRP A 110 -7.93 1.10 -14.55
N LYS A 111 -8.83 2.08 -14.44
CA LYS A 111 -8.90 3.00 -13.30
C LYS A 111 -9.24 2.27 -12.00
N THR A 112 -10.21 1.35 -12.08
CA THR A 112 -10.60 0.50 -10.95
C THR A 112 -9.48 -0.48 -10.59
N MET A 113 -8.70 -0.95 -11.58
CA MET A 113 -7.51 -1.75 -11.32
C MET A 113 -6.45 -0.95 -10.54
N VAL A 114 -6.16 0.29 -10.95
CA VAL A 114 -5.22 1.18 -10.23
C VAL A 114 -5.69 1.41 -8.79
N PHE A 115 -6.96 1.75 -8.61
CA PHE A 115 -7.57 1.92 -7.27
C PHE A 115 -7.43 0.67 -6.40
N THR A 116 -7.74 -0.51 -6.97
CA THR A 116 -7.69 -1.78 -6.24
C THR A 116 -6.25 -2.17 -5.89
N THR A 117 -5.32 -2.01 -6.81
CA THR A 117 -3.90 -2.31 -6.58
C THR A 117 -3.32 -1.43 -5.47
N LEU A 118 -3.62 -0.13 -5.46
CA LEU A 118 -3.17 0.77 -4.39
C LEU A 118 -3.75 0.34 -3.03
N CYS A 119 -5.05 0.06 -2.96
CA CYS A 119 -5.67 -0.37 -1.70
C CYS A 119 -5.08 -1.69 -1.18
N LEU A 120 -4.88 -2.68 -2.06
CA LEU A 120 -4.27 -3.95 -1.67
C LEU A 120 -2.79 -3.79 -1.27
N ALA A 121 -2.05 -2.94 -1.97
CA ALA A 121 -0.65 -2.67 -1.66
C ALA A 121 -0.50 -1.99 -0.30
N GLN A 122 -1.43 -1.11 0.08
CA GLN A 122 -1.50 -0.48 1.39
C GLN A 122 -1.74 -1.50 2.49
N MET A 123 -2.69 -2.43 2.31
CA MET A 123 -2.92 -3.52 3.26
C MET A 123 -1.64 -4.36 3.46
N GLY A 124 -0.92 -4.66 2.38
CA GLY A 124 0.39 -5.30 2.45
C GLY A 124 1.43 -4.44 3.18
N HIS A 125 1.47 -3.13 2.89
CA HIS A 125 2.35 -2.20 3.58
C HIS A 125 2.06 -2.13 5.07
N ALA A 126 0.79 -2.16 5.49
CA ALA A 126 0.35 -2.17 6.88
C ALA A 126 0.92 -3.38 7.64
N LEU A 127 0.91 -4.56 7.01
CA LEU A 127 1.52 -5.77 7.55
C LEU A 127 3.05 -5.62 7.64
N ALA A 128 3.68 -5.08 6.59
CA ALA A 128 5.12 -4.89 6.56
C ALA A 128 5.61 -3.89 7.62
N ILE A 129 4.87 -2.84 7.95
CA ILE A 129 5.35 -1.86 8.95
C ILE A 129 5.18 -2.30 10.40
N ARG A 130 4.57 -3.47 10.66
CA ARG A 130 4.43 -4.02 12.02
C ARG A 130 5.76 -4.19 12.74
N SER A 131 6.84 -4.41 12.00
CA SER A 131 8.19 -4.46 12.55
C SER A 131 9.17 -3.75 11.64
N GLN A 132 10.09 -3.01 12.25
CA GLN A 132 11.14 -2.28 11.53
C GLN A 132 12.29 -3.18 11.11
N THR A 133 12.44 -4.31 11.77
CA THR A 133 13.54 -5.25 11.51
C THR A 133 12.99 -6.60 11.10
N GLN A 134 11.99 -7.14 11.81
CA GLN A 134 11.47 -8.48 11.55
C GLN A 134 10.61 -8.55 10.30
N LEU A 135 10.75 -9.69 9.61
CA LEU A 135 9.88 -10.01 8.50
C LEU A 135 8.49 -10.35 9.01
N THR A 136 7.49 -10.10 8.18
CA THR A 136 6.10 -10.46 8.48
C THR A 136 5.96 -11.97 8.75
N LEU A 137 6.80 -12.79 8.11
CA LEU A 137 6.86 -14.25 8.32
C LEU A 137 7.55 -14.69 9.61
N GLU A 138 8.45 -13.85 10.16
CA GLU A 138 9.14 -14.13 11.43
C GLU A 138 8.30 -13.71 12.64
N LEU A 139 7.39 -12.75 12.43
CA LEU A 139 6.46 -12.30 13.44
C LEU A 139 5.40 -13.37 13.71
N ASN A 140 5.04 -13.52 14.98
CA ASN A 140 3.91 -14.37 15.32
C ASN A 140 2.62 -13.76 14.72
N PRO A 141 1.92 -14.46 13.81
CA PRO A 141 0.72 -13.92 13.19
C PRO A 141 -0.38 -13.64 14.21
N PHE A 142 -0.36 -14.29 15.38
CA PHE A 142 -1.35 -14.10 16.45
C PHE A 142 -0.99 -13.01 17.46
N SER A 143 0.17 -12.35 17.35
CA SER A 143 0.55 -11.31 18.33
C SER A 143 -0.37 -10.08 18.29
N ASN A 144 -0.94 -9.78 17.12
CA ASN A 144 -1.95 -8.74 16.95
C ASN A 144 -3.04 -9.25 16.00
N VAL A 145 -4.10 -9.86 16.55
CA VAL A 145 -5.23 -10.34 15.75
C VAL A 145 -5.98 -9.19 15.08
N TYR A 146 -5.91 -7.98 15.65
CA TYR A 146 -6.62 -6.81 15.12
C TYR A 146 -6.07 -6.36 13.76
N ILE A 147 -4.77 -6.52 13.48
CA ILE A 147 -4.22 -6.15 12.17
C ILE A 147 -4.74 -7.08 11.06
N TRP A 148 -4.91 -8.37 11.37
CA TRP A 148 -5.50 -9.32 10.43
C TRP A 148 -6.99 -9.04 10.23
N ALA A 149 -7.71 -8.73 11.32
CA ALA A 149 -9.10 -8.29 11.22
C ALA A 149 -9.21 -7.02 10.37
N ALA A 150 -8.33 -6.04 10.56
CA ALA A 150 -8.28 -4.82 9.75
C ALA A 150 -8.06 -5.14 8.27
N VAL A 151 -7.03 -5.93 7.92
CA VAL A 151 -6.73 -6.32 6.53
C VAL A 151 -7.88 -7.10 5.90
N ILE A 152 -8.48 -8.04 6.61
CA ILE A 152 -9.60 -8.84 6.10
C ILE A 152 -10.81 -7.94 5.86
N VAL A 153 -11.18 -7.11 6.84
CA VAL A 153 -12.32 -6.19 6.72
C VAL A 153 -12.12 -5.21 5.57
N THR A 154 -10.95 -4.57 5.47
CA THR A 154 -10.69 -3.62 4.38
C THR A 154 -10.63 -4.31 3.02
N THR A 155 -10.12 -5.54 2.92
CA THR A 155 -10.18 -6.35 1.69
C THR A 155 -11.62 -6.64 1.29
N LEU A 156 -12.46 -7.08 2.23
CA LEU A 156 -13.87 -7.37 1.96
C LEU A 156 -14.64 -6.11 1.53
N LEU A 157 -14.39 -4.98 2.19
CA LEU A 157 -14.99 -3.70 1.80
C LEU A 157 -14.51 -3.27 0.41
N GLN A 158 -13.23 -3.45 0.08
CA GLN A 158 -12.70 -3.18 -1.26
C GLN A 158 -13.37 -4.04 -2.33
N LEU A 159 -13.57 -5.34 -2.07
CA LEU A 159 -14.29 -6.22 -2.99
C LEU A 159 -15.77 -5.84 -3.12
N ALA A 160 -16.39 -5.38 -2.03
CA ALA A 160 -17.76 -4.88 -2.06
C ALA A 160 -17.90 -3.66 -2.98
N LEU A 161 -16.92 -2.74 -3.01
CA LEU A 161 -16.90 -1.61 -3.94
C LEU A 161 -16.86 -2.03 -5.42
N ILE A 162 -16.37 -3.22 -5.73
CA ILE A 162 -16.24 -3.70 -7.12
C ILE A 162 -17.46 -4.52 -7.51
N TYR A 163 -17.93 -5.41 -6.62
CA TYR A 163 -18.95 -6.40 -6.97
C TYR A 163 -20.37 -6.02 -6.57
N VAL A 164 -20.58 -5.12 -5.60
CA VAL A 164 -21.91 -4.67 -5.17
C VAL A 164 -22.33 -3.45 -6.00
N GLU A 165 -23.39 -3.59 -6.80
CA GLU A 165 -23.82 -2.57 -7.77
C GLU A 165 -24.12 -1.19 -7.17
N PRO A 166 -24.86 -1.04 -6.05
CA PRO A 166 -25.05 0.27 -5.41
C PRO A 166 -23.73 0.97 -5.04
N LEU A 167 -22.77 0.23 -4.48
CA LEU A 167 -21.47 0.78 -4.10
C LEU A 167 -20.64 1.11 -5.33
N ARG A 168 -20.69 0.25 -6.35
CA ARG A 168 -19.99 0.42 -7.61
C ARG A 168 -20.39 1.72 -8.31
N ASN A 169 -21.69 1.96 -8.41
CA ASN A 169 -22.26 3.16 -9.03
C ASN A 169 -21.92 4.43 -8.21
N PHE A 170 -21.92 4.33 -6.87
CA PHE A 170 -21.57 5.46 -6.00
C PHE A 170 -20.08 5.84 -6.09
N PHE A 171 -19.18 4.85 -6.15
CA PHE A 171 -17.73 5.08 -6.25
C PHE A 171 -17.21 5.24 -7.68
N GLY A 172 -18.05 5.02 -8.69
CA GLY A 172 -17.65 5.04 -10.10
C GLY A 172 -16.62 3.97 -10.43
N THR A 173 -16.73 2.80 -9.81
CA THR A 173 -15.85 1.64 -10.11
C THR A 173 -16.48 0.79 -11.21
N HIS A 174 -15.67 -0.06 -11.83
CA HIS A 174 -16.11 -1.00 -12.85
C HIS A 174 -15.91 -2.42 -12.38
N TRP A 175 -16.71 -3.33 -12.93
CA TRP A 175 -16.56 -4.75 -12.62
C TRP A 175 -15.20 -5.25 -13.10
N LEU A 176 -14.47 -5.93 -12.22
CA LEU A 176 -13.18 -6.53 -12.55
C LEU A 176 -13.33 -8.03 -12.80
N SER A 177 -12.80 -8.48 -13.93
CA SER A 177 -12.70 -9.91 -14.22
C SER A 177 -11.71 -10.59 -13.27
N PRO A 178 -11.84 -11.92 -13.07
CA PRO A 178 -10.89 -12.66 -12.24
C PRO A 178 -9.43 -12.48 -12.68
N LEU A 179 -9.19 -12.35 -13.99
CA LEU A 179 -7.86 -12.08 -14.54
C LEU A 179 -7.37 -10.67 -14.15
N GLN A 180 -8.21 -9.65 -14.29
CA GLN A 180 -7.87 -8.28 -13.88
C GLN A 180 -7.60 -8.22 -12.38
N LEU A 181 -8.44 -8.87 -11.56
CA LEU A 181 -8.24 -8.95 -10.12
C LEU A 181 -6.92 -9.67 -9.78
N ALA A 182 -6.60 -10.78 -10.45
CA ALA A 182 -5.34 -11.49 -10.26
C ALA A 182 -4.12 -10.62 -10.62
N ILE A 183 -4.21 -9.79 -11.66
CA ILE A 183 -3.18 -8.81 -12.01
C ILE A 183 -3.03 -7.78 -10.87
N CYS A 184 -4.13 -7.25 -10.33
CA CYS A 184 -4.08 -6.30 -9.21
C CYS A 184 -3.41 -6.91 -7.98
N VAL A 185 -3.79 -8.14 -7.63
CA VAL A 185 -3.16 -8.90 -6.53
C VAL A 185 -1.68 -9.11 -6.81
N GLY A 186 -1.29 -9.51 -8.03
CA GLY A 186 0.11 -9.70 -8.43
C GLY A 186 0.97 -8.45 -8.25
N PHE A 187 0.51 -7.29 -8.76
CA PHE A 187 1.25 -6.04 -8.60
C PHE A 187 1.28 -5.56 -7.15
N SER A 188 0.19 -5.69 -6.39
CA SER A 188 0.19 -5.34 -4.96
C SER A 188 1.13 -6.25 -4.13
N ALA A 189 1.21 -7.54 -4.47
CA ALA A 189 2.14 -8.48 -3.86
C ALA A 189 3.59 -8.13 -4.18
N LEU A 190 3.90 -7.61 -5.37
CA LEU A 190 5.25 -7.12 -5.69
C LEU A 190 5.68 -5.97 -4.77
N VAL A 191 4.76 -5.05 -4.45
CA VAL A 191 5.04 -3.97 -3.47
C VAL A 191 5.38 -4.58 -2.11
N PHE A 192 4.56 -5.53 -1.64
CA PHE A 192 4.78 -6.20 -0.36
C PHE A 192 6.13 -6.94 -0.31
N VAL A 193 6.44 -7.73 -1.34
CA VAL A 193 7.70 -8.47 -1.45
C VAL A 193 8.90 -7.52 -1.45
N TRP A 194 8.79 -6.39 -2.15
CA TRP A 194 9.85 -5.40 -2.15
C TRP A 194 10.09 -4.82 -0.75
N LEU A 195 9.02 -4.43 -0.05
CA LEU A 195 9.12 -3.84 1.29
C LEU A 195 9.74 -4.83 2.30
N GLU A 196 9.36 -6.11 2.24
CA GLU A 196 9.97 -7.17 3.05
C GLU A 196 11.44 -7.42 2.65
N GLY A 197 11.75 -7.38 1.35
CA GLY A 197 13.12 -7.49 0.83
C GLY A 197 14.03 -6.35 1.29
N GLU A 198 13.51 -5.12 1.37
CA GLU A 198 14.28 -3.97 1.89
C GLU A 198 14.67 -4.19 3.36
N LYS A 199 13.79 -4.78 4.19
CA LYS A 199 14.14 -5.13 5.58
C LYS A 199 15.28 -6.14 5.67
N LEU A 200 15.24 -7.18 4.84
CA LEU A 200 16.32 -8.18 4.76
C LEU A 200 17.65 -7.53 4.41
N TRP A 201 17.64 -6.63 3.41
CA TRP A 201 18.82 -5.91 3.00
C TRP A 201 19.38 -5.03 4.12
N LEU A 202 18.53 -4.24 4.77
CA LEU A 202 18.94 -3.36 5.88
C LEU A 202 19.53 -4.15 7.05
N ARG A 203 18.93 -5.29 7.40
CA ARG A 203 19.47 -6.21 8.41
C ARG A 203 20.86 -6.70 8.03
N TRP A 204 21.03 -7.21 6.82
CA TRP A 204 22.32 -7.73 6.34
C TRP A 204 23.44 -6.67 6.36
N VAL A 205 23.11 -5.42 5.97
CA VAL A 205 24.06 -4.30 6.05
C VAL A 205 24.42 -3.98 7.50
N GLN A 206 23.47 -4.03 8.44
CA GLN A 206 23.73 -3.81 9.87
C GLN A 206 24.59 -4.92 10.49
N THR A 207 24.37 -6.19 10.15
CA THR A 207 25.21 -7.29 10.63
C THR A 207 26.65 -7.16 10.16
N ARG A 208 26.87 -6.72 8.90
CA ARG A 208 28.21 -6.49 8.34
C ARG A 208 28.93 -5.27 8.90
N ARG A 209 28.22 -4.27 9.43
CA ARG A 209 28.82 -3.07 10.01
C ARG A 209 29.25 -3.25 11.46
N ASN A 210 28.73 -4.28 12.12
CA ASN A 210 29.00 -4.63 13.51
C ASN A 210 29.96 -5.83 13.66
N SER A 211 30.45 -6.39 12.54
CA SER A 211 31.48 -7.45 12.47
C SER A 211 32.83 -6.84 12.05
#